data_AF-A0A3D2V680-F1
#
_entry.id   AF-A0A3D2V680-F1
#
_cell.length_a   1.000
_cell.length_b   1.000
_cell.length_c   1.000
_cell.angle_alpha   90.00
_cell.angle_beta   90.00
_cell.angle_gamma   90.00
#
_symmetry.space_group_name_H-M   'P 1'
#
loop_
_entity.id
_entity.type
_entity.pdbx_description
1 polymer ?
#
loop_
_entity_poly.entity_id
_entity_poly.type
_entity_poly.pdbx_seq_one_letter_code
_entity_poly.pdbx_strand_id
1 'polypeptide(L)'
;MSKPDQSNLALTPREVVEKLDQYIVGQSDAKRAVAIAIRNRWRRQQLDDAMKNEVAPKNILMIGPTGVGKTEIARRLARLTGAPFIKVEATKYTEVGYYGRDVESMIRELVENALGIVRDTERERVRNKAEEKVVDRLVELLAPAPIIVEGEEGDAAEQFQRTRDKLRAMLVAGELEQRTVEITTEHRQAPMMIGGMGMEQMDMDLQGMFDKIIPKTSTRRTVPVSEAREILLEQECEALLDDESLQASAIELAENLGIVFLDEIDKVIASEGKGADVSRQGVQRDLLPIVEGTTIQTKYGYI
;
A
#
# COMPACT_ATOMS: atom_id res chain seq x y z
N MET A 1 -16.00 9.56 -2.76
CA MET A 1 -14.55 9.33 -2.60
C MET A 1 -13.82 10.21 -3.61
N SER A 2 -12.84 11.01 -3.18
CA SER A 2 -11.96 11.70 -4.12
C SER A 2 -11.06 10.65 -4.75
N LYS A 3 -11.07 10.58 -6.09
CA LYS A 3 -10.13 9.74 -6.83
C LYS A 3 -8.69 10.18 -6.48
N PRO A 4 -7.73 9.25 -6.36
CA PRO A 4 -6.31 9.60 -6.17
C PRO A 4 -5.90 10.61 -7.24
N ASP A 5 -4.97 11.52 -6.94
CA ASP A 5 -4.58 12.61 -7.84
C ASP A 5 -4.16 12.09 -9.22
N GLN A 6 -5.13 12.03 -10.14
CA GLN A 6 -4.95 11.50 -11.50
C GLN A 6 -4.26 12.51 -12.42
N SER A 7 -3.79 13.65 -11.90
CA SER A 7 -3.11 14.68 -12.68
C SER A 7 -1.90 14.12 -13.46
N ASN A 8 -1.19 13.16 -12.88
CA ASN A 8 -0.05 12.52 -13.54
C ASN A 8 -0.43 11.46 -14.60
N LEU A 9 -1.68 10.99 -14.65
CA LEU A 9 -2.17 10.11 -15.72
C LEU A 9 -2.55 10.89 -16.98
N ALA A 10 -2.88 12.17 -16.81
CA ALA A 10 -3.23 13.07 -17.91
C ALA A 10 -2.00 13.56 -18.71
N LEU A 11 -0.78 13.21 -18.29
CA LEU A 11 0.45 13.56 -19.00
C LEU A 11 0.39 13.12 -20.47
N THR A 12 0.86 13.99 -21.35
CA THR A 12 1.07 13.68 -22.76
C THR A 12 2.29 12.76 -22.91
N PRO A 13 2.37 11.99 -24.02
CA PRO A 13 3.54 11.15 -24.24
C PRO A 13 4.87 11.92 -24.24
N ARG A 14 4.87 13.20 -24.65
CA ARG A 14 6.07 14.04 -24.63
C ARG A 14 6.51 14.37 -23.21
N GLU A 15 5.58 14.80 -22.36
CA GLU A 15 5.87 15.10 -20.95
C GLU A 15 6.34 13.85 -20.18
N VAL A 16 5.78 12.67 -20.47
CA VAL A 16 6.26 11.42 -19.88
C VAL A 16 7.71 11.15 -20.29
N VAL A 17 8.05 11.31 -21.57
CA VAL A 17 9.43 11.12 -22.06
C VAL A 17 10.38 12.13 -21.40
N GLU A 18 10.00 13.41 -21.33
CA GLU A 18 10.81 14.47 -20.69
C GLU A 18 11.07 14.17 -19.21
N LYS A 19 10.08 13.67 -18.47
CA LYS A 19 10.28 13.26 -17.07
C LYS A 19 11.17 12.01 -16.96
N LEU A 20 11.06 11.06 -17.89
CA LEU A 20 11.95 9.90 -17.93
C LEU A 20 13.39 10.26 -18.33
N ASP A 21 13.59 11.29 -19.15
CA ASP A 21 14.92 11.78 -19.56
C ASP A 21 15.75 12.30 -18.38
N GLN A 22 15.11 12.74 -17.30
CA GLN A 22 15.81 13.17 -16.07
C GLN A 22 16.53 12.04 -15.33
N TYR A 23 16.14 10.78 -15.57
CA TYR A 23 16.65 9.62 -14.84
C TYR A 23 17.31 8.57 -15.73
N ILE A 24 16.86 8.44 -16.98
CA ILE A 24 17.36 7.44 -17.93
C ILE A 24 18.05 8.17 -19.07
N VAL A 25 19.29 7.81 -19.39
CA VAL A 25 20.02 8.37 -20.54
C VAL A 25 19.74 7.54 -21.80
N GLY A 26 19.40 8.19 -22.91
CA GLY A 26 19.12 7.50 -24.18
C GLY A 26 17.81 6.69 -24.17
N GLN A 27 17.78 5.53 -24.83
CA GLN A 27 16.61 4.61 -24.88
C GLN A 27 15.29 5.27 -25.35
N SER A 28 15.37 6.19 -26.31
CA SER A 28 14.23 7.00 -26.78
C SER A 28 13.04 6.16 -27.25
N ASP A 29 13.30 5.05 -27.94
CA ASP A 29 12.23 4.17 -28.43
C ASP A 29 11.47 3.48 -27.28
N ALA A 30 12.19 2.98 -26.27
CA ALA A 30 11.60 2.36 -25.09
C ALA A 30 10.79 3.38 -24.29
N LYS A 31 11.31 4.60 -24.09
CA LYS A 31 10.59 5.71 -23.43
C LYS A 31 9.32 6.08 -24.16
N ARG A 32 9.38 6.19 -25.49
CA ARG A 32 8.22 6.48 -26.34
C ARG A 32 7.17 5.38 -26.25
N ALA A 33 7.59 4.11 -26.28
CA ALA A 33 6.69 2.96 -26.17
C ALA A 33 5.92 2.98 -24.84
N VAL A 34 6.62 3.16 -23.70
CA VAL A 34 5.96 3.21 -22.39
C VAL A 34 5.06 4.45 -22.22
N ALA A 35 5.47 5.59 -22.77
CA ALA A 35 4.68 6.81 -22.74
C ALA A 35 3.36 6.67 -23.52
N ILE A 36 3.39 5.98 -24.67
CA ILE A 36 2.19 5.66 -25.44
C ILE A 36 1.28 4.70 -24.65
N ALA A 37 1.85 3.67 -24.02
CA ALA A 37 1.07 2.70 -23.24
C ALA A 37 0.30 3.36 -22.09
N ILE A 38 0.95 4.23 -21.29
CA ILE A 38 0.28 4.97 -20.23
C ILE A 38 -0.78 5.93 -20.80
N ARG A 39 -0.47 6.66 -21.89
CA ARG A 39 -1.45 7.54 -22.51
C ARG A 39 -2.68 6.78 -23.00
N ASN A 40 -2.49 5.56 -23.52
CA ASN A 40 -3.60 4.72 -23.95
C ASN A 40 -4.46 4.25 -22.77
N ARG A 41 -3.88 4.02 -21.58
CA ARG A 41 -4.66 3.75 -20.35
C ARG A 41 -5.55 4.93 -19.98
N TRP A 42 -5.01 6.15 -19.99
CA TRP A 42 -5.81 7.36 -19.74
C TRP A 42 -6.90 7.60 -20.80
N ARG A 43 -6.60 7.32 -22.08
CA ARG A 43 -7.60 7.38 -23.15
C ARG A 43 -8.71 6.34 -22.95
N ARG A 44 -8.35 5.11 -22.56
CA ARG A 44 -9.32 4.03 -22.27
C ARG A 44 -10.30 4.42 -21.16
N GLN A 45 -9.85 5.17 -20.14
CA GLN A 45 -10.73 5.64 -19.06
C GLN A 45 -11.75 6.71 -19.50
N GLN A 46 -11.59 7.31 -20.67
CA GLN A 46 -12.54 8.27 -21.24
C GLN A 46 -13.52 7.64 -22.23
N LEU A 47 -13.35 6.35 -22.55
CA LEU A 47 -14.30 5.61 -23.35
C LEU A 47 -15.53 5.27 -22.50
N ASP A 48 -16.64 5.01 -23.18
CA ASP A 48 -17.83 4.42 -22.58
C ASP A 48 -17.57 2.98 -22.13
N ASP A 49 -18.37 2.47 -21.19
CA ASP A 49 -18.12 1.17 -20.54
C ASP A 49 -18.11 0.01 -21.54
N ALA A 50 -18.92 0.07 -22.59
CA ALA A 50 -18.96 -0.94 -23.65
C ALA A 50 -17.60 -1.02 -24.38
N MET A 51 -17.08 0.12 -24.88
CA MET A 51 -15.82 0.14 -25.61
C MET A 51 -14.61 -0.05 -24.68
N LYS A 52 -14.69 0.42 -23.44
CA LYS A 52 -13.62 0.26 -22.44
C LYS A 52 -13.27 -1.21 -22.19
N ASN A 53 -14.26 -2.11 -22.27
CA ASN A 53 -14.07 -3.55 -22.10
C ASN A 53 -13.47 -4.23 -23.34
N GLU A 54 -13.67 -3.69 -24.54
CA GLU A 54 -13.09 -4.21 -25.79
C GLU A 54 -11.63 -3.79 -25.99
N VAL A 55 -11.20 -2.70 -25.36
CA VAL A 55 -9.82 -2.18 -25.50
C VAL A 55 -8.87 -2.85 -24.51
N ALA A 56 -8.19 -3.89 -24.97
CA ALA A 56 -7.13 -4.54 -24.22
C ALA A 56 -5.87 -3.65 -24.06
N PRO A 57 -5.15 -3.74 -22.93
CA PRO A 57 -3.86 -3.08 -22.75
C PRO A 57 -2.85 -3.44 -23.83
N LYS A 58 -1.98 -2.49 -24.20
CA LYS A 58 -0.86 -2.73 -25.11
C LYS A 58 0.38 -3.10 -24.30
N ASN A 59 0.60 -4.40 -24.13
CA ASN A 59 1.77 -4.95 -23.45
C ASN A 59 3.05 -4.64 -24.25
N ILE A 60 4.17 -4.48 -23.55
CA ILE A 60 5.46 -4.07 -24.14
C ILE A 60 6.48 -5.18 -23.91
N LEU A 61 7.11 -5.64 -24.98
CA LEU A 61 8.29 -6.51 -24.92
C LEU A 61 9.55 -5.66 -25.14
N MET A 62 10.41 -5.57 -24.13
CA MET A 62 11.69 -4.84 -24.23
C MET A 62 12.83 -5.81 -24.55
N ILE A 63 13.51 -5.59 -25.67
CA ILE A 63 14.65 -6.41 -26.11
C ILE A 63 15.93 -5.58 -26.01
N GLY A 64 16.95 -6.13 -25.36
CA GLY A 64 18.26 -5.50 -25.23
C GLY A 64 19.15 -6.23 -24.21
N PRO A 65 20.44 -5.89 -24.11
CA PRO A 65 21.34 -6.50 -23.13
C PRO A 65 20.95 -6.14 -21.69
N THR A 66 21.60 -6.77 -20.72
CA THR A 66 21.44 -6.41 -19.30
C THR A 66 22.06 -5.02 -19.03
N GLY A 67 21.59 -4.33 -18.00
CA GLY A 67 22.17 -3.05 -17.58
C GLY A 67 21.81 -1.81 -18.41
N VAL A 68 21.08 -1.93 -19.53
CA VAL A 68 20.72 -0.77 -20.38
C VAL A 68 19.54 0.08 -19.87
N GLY A 69 18.98 -0.26 -18.71
CA GLY A 69 17.92 0.53 -18.06
C GLY A 69 16.48 0.05 -18.30
N LYS A 70 16.25 -1.16 -18.84
CA LYS A 70 14.89 -1.71 -19.08
C LYS A 70 14.01 -1.66 -17.82
N THR A 71 14.52 -2.21 -16.72
CA THR A 71 13.82 -2.23 -15.42
C THR A 71 13.65 -0.82 -14.85
N GLU A 72 14.64 0.06 -15.05
CA GLU A 72 14.60 1.43 -14.52
C GLU A 72 13.54 2.28 -15.24
N ILE A 73 13.35 2.10 -16.55
CA ILE A 73 12.26 2.74 -17.30
C ILE A 73 10.91 2.35 -16.71
N ALA A 74 10.67 1.06 -16.48
CA ALA A 74 9.39 0.58 -15.93
C ALA A 74 9.17 1.07 -14.48
N ARG A 75 10.21 1.01 -13.63
CA ARG A 75 10.15 1.50 -12.25
C ARG A 75 9.87 2.99 -12.16
N ARG A 76 10.54 3.80 -13.00
CA ARG A 76 10.33 5.26 -13.04
C ARG A 76 8.96 5.62 -13.58
N LEU A 77 8.49 4.90 -14.59
CA LEU A 77 7.13 5.06 -15.11
C LEU A 77 6.10 4.83 -14.01
N ALA A 78 6.21 3.74 -13.26
CA ALA A 78 5.28 3.43 -12.17
C ALA A 78 5.26 4.51 -11.08
N ARG A 79 6.44 4.97 -10.64
CA ARG A 79 6.56 6.06 -9.68
C ARG A 79 5.95 7.36 -10.20
N LEU A 80 6.17 7.67 -11.49
CA LEU A 80 5.64 8.86 -12.12
C LEU A 80 4.11 8.84 -12.16
N THR A 81 3.50 7.69 -12.43
CA THR A 81 2.05 7.55 -12.56
C THR A 81 1.34 7.20 -11.25
N GLY A 82 2.08 7.01 -10.14
CA GLY A 82 1.53 6.47 -8.89
C GLY A 82 0.96 5.05 -9.02
N ALA A 83 1.44 4.30 -10.01
CA ALA A 83 0.94 2.96 -10.29
C ALA A 83 1.58 1.93 -9.35
N PRO A 84 0.82 0.92 -8.87
CA PRO A 84 1.40 -0.21 -8.19
C PRO A 84 2.31 -0.99 -9.16
N PHE A 85 3.47 -1.40 -8.66
CA PHE A 85 4.53 -1.99 -9.47
C PHE A 85 5.11 -3.22 -8.80
N ILE A 86 5.30 -4.26 -9.58
CA ILE A 86 6.02 -5.46 -9.15
C ILE A 86 7.05 -5.88 -10.21
N LYS A 87 8.23 -6.29 -9.74
CA LYS A 87 9.26 -6.94 -10.57
C LYS A 87 9.28 -8.42 -10.21
N VAL A 88 9.10 -9.27 -11.21
CA VAL A 88 9.21 -10.73 -11.09
C VAL A 88 10.17 -11.27 -12.14
N GLU A 89 10.92 -12.31 -11.81
CA GLU A 89 11.80 -13.02 -12.75
C GLU A 89 11.05 -14.24 -13.28
N ALA A 90 10.97 -14.41 -14.59
CA ALA A 90 10.18 -15.48 -15.20
C ALA A 90 10.69 -16.89 -14.83
N THR A 91 11.99 -17.01 -14.55
CA THR A 91 12.64 -18.27 -14.14
C THR A 91 12.14 -18.80 -12.80
N LYS A 92 11.62 -17.95 -11.91
CA LYS A 92 11.05 -18.36 -10.61
C LYS A 92 9.85 -19.30 -10.74
N TYR A 93 9.20 -19.32 -11.89
CA TYR A 93 8.05 -20.18 -12.17
C TYR A 93 8.44 -21.51 -12.83
N THR A 94 9.71 -21.68 -13.24
CA THR A 94 10.18 -22.90 -13.96
C THR A 94 10.66 -24.03 -13.04
N GLU A 95 10.85 -23.75 -11.76
CA GLU A 95 11.43 -24.73 -10.82
C GLU A 95 10.38 -25.79 -10.45
N VAL A 96 10.63 -27.02 -10.92
CA VAL A 96 9.81 -28.20 -10.63
C VAL A 96 9.97 -28.56 -9.16
N GLY A 97 9.04 -28.08 -8.35
CA GLY A 97 8.88 -28.46 -6.96
C GLY A 97 7.42 -28.32 -6.57
N TYR A 98 6.93 -29.23 -5.74
CA TYR A 98 5.56 -29.34 -5.22
C TYR A 98 5.07 -28.10 -4.40
N TYR A 99 5.80 -26.98 -4.49
CA TYR A 99 5.70 -25.71 -3.78
C TYR A 99 6.09 -24.52 -4.69
N GLY A 100 5.95 -24.66 -6.02
CA GLY A 100 6.20 -23.55 -6.95
C GLY A 100 5.31 -22.35 -6.62
N ARG A 101 5.87 -21.14 -6.63
CA ARG A 101 5.06 -19.92 -6.52
C ARG A 101 4.09 -19.90 -7.69
N ASP A 102 2.82 -19.96 -7.38
CA ASP A 102 1.72 -19.75 -8.32
C ASP A 102 1.94 -18.44 -9.10
N VAL A 103 1.77 -18.45 -10.41
CA VAL A 103 1.90 -17.25 -11.26
C VAL A 103 0.95 -16.16 -10.77
N GLU A 104 -0.23 -16.51 -10.26
CA GLU A 104 -1.18 -15.55 -9.70
C GLU A 104 -0.63 -14.80 -8.47
N SER A 105 0.40 -15.33 -7.78
CA SER A 105 1.05 -14.65 -6.66
C SER A 105 1.58 -13.26 -7.04
N MET A 106 1.99 -13.06 -8.30
CA MET A 106 2.46 -11.75 -8.76
C MET A 106 1.34 -10.70 -8.73
N ILE A 107 0.10 -11.12 -8.98
CA ILE A 107 -1.06 -10.24 -8.96
C ILE A 107 -1.50 -9.99 -7.52
N ARG A 108 -1.45 -11.02 -6.65
CA ARG A 108 -1.72 -10.85 -5.21
C ARG A 108 -0.75 -9.84 -4.58
N GLU A 109 0.55 -9.94 -4.87
CA GLU A 109 1.56 -8.99 -4.40
C GLU A 109 1.40 -7.59 -5.05
N LEU A 110 0.93 -7.51 -6.30
CA LEU A 110 0.59 -6.23 -6.93
C LEU A 110 -0.55 -5.51 -6.19
N VAL A 111 -1.59 -6.24 -5.76
CA VAL A 111 -2.70 -5.67 -4.95
C VAL A 111 -2.21 -5.23 -3.58
N GLU A 112 -1.30 -5.97 -2.94
CA GLU A 112 -0.67 -5.53 -1.68
C GLU A 112 0.07 -4.20 -1.84
N ASN A 113 0.84 -4.05 -2.92
CA ASN A 113 1.52 -2.80 -3.24
C ASN A 113 0.52 -1.66 -3.51
N ALA A 114 -0.61 -1.95 -4.16
CA ALA A 114 -1.69 -0.98 -4.38
C ALA A 114 -2.32 -0.53 -3.05
N LEU A 115 -2.56 -1.47 -2.13
CA LEU A 115 -3.11 -1.17 -0.81
C LEU A 115 -2.19 -0.25 -0.01
N GLY A 116 -0.87 -0.45 -0.08
CA GLY A 116 0.11 0.47 0.52
C GLY A 116 -0.05 1.90 -0.01
N ILE A 117 -0.12 2.07 -1.33
CA ILE A 117 -0.27 3.39 -1.98
C ILE A 117 -1.58 4.07 -1.56
N VAL A 118 -2.70 3.33 -1.57
CA VAL A 118 -4.01 3.88 -1.19
C VAL A 118 -4.02 4.26 0.29
N ARG A 119 -3.47 3.40 1.15
CA ARG A 119 -3.41 3.64 2.60
C ARG A 119 -2.58 4.87 2.93
N ASP A 120 -1.43 5.06 2.29
CA ASP A 120 -0.59 6.25 2.47
C ASP A 120 -1.32 7.53 2.01
N THR A 121 -2.03 7.45 0.89
CA THR A 121 -2.82 8.57 0.36
C THR A 121 -3.96 8.95 1.31
N GLU A 122 -4.69 7.95 1.81
CA GLU A 122 -5.80 8.16 2.73
C GLU A 122 -5.34 8.66 4.10
N ARG A 123 -4.19 8.17 4.59
CA ARG A 123 -3.56 8.69 5.82
C ARG A 123 -3.29 10.18 5.73
N GLU A 124 -2.69 10.64 4.64
CA GLU A 124 -2.45 12.07 4.45
C GLU A 124 -3.76 12.87 4.33
N ARG A 125 -4.80 12.29 3.72
CA ARG A 125 -6.13 12.92 3.63
C ARG A 125 -6.81 13.08 5.00
N VAL A 126 -6.67 12.11 5.89
CA VAL A 126 -7.29 12.15 7.23
C VAL A 126 -6.42 12.85 8.28
N ARG A 127 -5.15 13.11 7.97
CA ARG A 127 -4.16 13.69 8.89
C ARG A 127 -4.66 14.94 9.63
N ASN A 128 -5.19 15.92 8.90
CA ASN A 128 -5.69 17.16 9.54
C ASN A 128 -6.83 16.88 10.55
N LYS A 129 -7.73 15.96 10.22
CA LYS A 129 -8.82 15.55 11.13
C LYS A 129 -8.29 14.74 12.31
N ALA A 130 -7.27 13.92 12.08
CA ALA A 130 -6.59 13.19 13.15
C ALA A 130 -5.90 14.16 14.11
N GLU A 131 -5.21 15.19 13.60
CA GLU A 131 -4.57 16.23 14.42
C GLU A 131 -5.57 16.97 15.33
N GLU A 132 -6.76 17.31 14.81
CA GLU A 132 -7.83 17.90 15.62
C GLU A 132 -8.27 16.96 16.77
N LYS A 133 -8.47 15.67 16.47
CA LYS A 133 -8.84 14.66 17.48
C LYS A 133 -7.73 14.43 18.50
N VAL A 134 -6.47 14.44 18.08
CA VAL A 134 -5.31 14.30 18.98
C VAL A 134 -5.30 15.44 20.00
N VAL A 135 -5.56 16.68 19.57
CA VAL A 135 -5.65 17.82 20.48
C VAL A 135 -6.77 17.59 21.50
N ASP A 136 -7.96 17.16 21.05
CA ASP A 136 -9.08 16.86 21.94
C ASP A 136 -8.71 15.79 22.97
N ARG A 137 -8.03 14.73 22.52
CA ARG A 137 -7.60 13.61 23.38
C ARG A 137 -6.54 14.04 24.39
N LEU A 138 -5.57 14.87 23.99
CA LEU A 138 -4.56 15.41 24.89
C LEU A 138 -5.17 16.34 25.95
N VAL A 139 -6.18 17.14 25.59
CA VAL A 139 -6.92 17.97 26.56
C VAL A 139 -7.61 17.08 27.60
N GLU A 140 -8.24 15.97 27.19
CA GLU A 140 -8.88 15.02 28.11
C GLU A 140 -7.88 14.38 29.08
N LEU A 141 -6.68 14.02 28.61
CA LEU A 141 -5.63 13.43 29.44
C LEU A 141 -5.04 14.44 30.43
N LEU A 142 -4.97 15.72 30.06
CA LEU A 142 -4.39 16.78 30.89
C LEU A 142 -5.36 17.42 31.88
N ALA A 143 -6.65 17.40 31.56
CA ALA A 143 -7.75 17.90 32.38
C ALA A 143 -8.89 16.88 32.41
N PRO A 144 -8.75 15.80 33.20
CA PRO A 144 -9.83 14.83 33.38
C PRO A 144 -11.07 15.52 33.95
N ALA A 145 -12.25 15.05 33.54
CA ALA A 145 -13.52 15.61 34.01
C ALA A 145 -13.61 15.52 35.54
N PRO A 146 -14.01 16.61 36.24
CA PRO A 146 -14.23 16.56 37.67
C PRO A 146 -15.33 15.55 37.97
N ILE A 147 -15.18 14.81 39.05
CA ILE A 147 -16.24 13.92 39.54
C ILE A 147 -17.36 14.83 40.03
N ILE A 148 -18.44 14.93 39.25
CA ILE A 148 -19.61 15.74 39.60
C ILE A 148 -20.37 14.99 40.69
N VAL A 149 -20.49 15.63 41.86
CA VAL A 149 -21.38 15.18 42.94
C VAL A 149 -22.76 15.80 42.66
N GLU A 150 -23.83 15.01 42.75
CA GLU A 150 -25.20 15.49 42.52
C GLU A 150 -25.49 16.75 43.36
N GLY A 151 -25.75 17.89 42.70
CA GLY A 151 -26.13 19.16 43.34
C GLY A 151 -25.27 20.40 43.02
N GLU A 152 -24.09 20.26 42.42
CA GLU A 152 -23.19 21.39 42.05
C GLU A 152 -22.98 21.53 40.52
N GLU A 153 -24.00 21.22 39.72
CA GLU A 153 -23.89 21.00 38.27
C GLU A 153 -23.59 22.25 37.43
N GLY A 154 -23.94 23.45 37.90
CA GLY A 154 -23.90 24.68 37.08
C GLY A 154 -22.52 25.35 37.00
N ASP A 155 -21.94 25.71 38.15
CA ASP A 155 -20.74 26.57 38.23
C ASP A 155 -19.43 25.79 37.94
N ALA A 156 -19.39 24.52 38.36
CA ALA A 156 -18.25 23.62 38.16
C ALA A 156 -18.08 23.23 36.67
N ALA A 157 -19.19 23.07 35.93
CA ALA A 157 -19.17 22.75 34.51
C ALA A 157 -18.62 23.90 33.66
N GLU A 158 -19.00 25.14 33.99
CA GLU A 158 -18.56 26.34 33.26
C GLU A 158 -17.06 26.63 33.51
N GLN A 159 -16.58 26.48 34.75
CA GLN A 159 -15.14 26.58 35.06
C GLN A 159 -14.32 25.48 34.37
N PHE A 160 -14.86 24.28 34.27
CA PHE A 160 -14.21 23.17 33.60
C PHE A 160 -14.05 23.42 32.09
N GLN A 161 -15.09 23.92 31.42
CA GLN A 161 -15.02 24.31 30.01
C GLN A 161 -13.98 25.40 29.77
N ARG A 162 -14.00 26.48 30.57
CA ARG A 162 -12.99 27.56 30.47
C ARG A 162 -11.56 27.06 30.65
N THR A 163 -11.35 26.07 31.51
CA THR A 163 -10.03 25.45 31.73
C THR A 163 -9.61 24.60 30.53
N ARG A 164 -10.53 23.81 29.95
CA ARG A 164 -10.26 23.04 28.72
C ARG A 164 -9.92 23.93 27.54
N ASP A 165 -10.64 25.04 27.35
CA ASP A 165 -10.40 25.96 26.23
C ASP A 165 -9.02 26.63 26.31
N LYS A 166 -8.61 27.03 27.53
CA LYS A 166 -7.26 27.56 27.78
C LYS A 166 -6.18 26.51 27.50
N LEU A 167 -6.36 25.28 27.98
CA LEU A 167 -5.42 24.19 27.74
C LEU A 167 -5.33 23.82 26.26
N ARG A 168 -6.45 23.85 25.53
CA ARG A 168 -6.48 23.67 24.09
C ARG A 168 -5.62 24.73 23.40
N ALA A 169 -5.80 26.01 23.75
CA ALA A 169 -4.99 27.09 23.19
C ALA A 169 -3.49 26.90 23.47
N MET A 170 -3.13 26.52 24.70
CA MET A 170 -1.73 26.25 25.09
C MET A 170 -1.13 25.03 24.37
N LEU A 171 -1.93 23.97 24.14
CA LEU A 171 -1.52 22.79 23.37
C LEU A 171 -1.30 23.10 21.89
N VAL A 172 -2.14 23.96 21.31
CA VAL A 172 -1.97 24.43 19.92
C VAL A 172 -0.77 25.36 19.81
N ALA A 173 -0.49 26.15 20.84
CA ALA A 173 0.69 27.01 20.92
C ALA A 173 2.01 26.25 21.19
N GLY A 174 1.95 24.94 21.50
CA GLY A 174 3.13 24.13 21.79
C GLY A 174 3.76 24.41 23.16
N GLU A 175 3.03 25.01 24.09
CA GLU A 175 3.55 25.40 25.41
C GLU A 175 3.58 24.24 26.42
N LEU A 176 2.89 23.13 26.11
CA LEU A 176 2.68 22.01 27.03
C LEU A 176 3.46 20.75 26.66
N GLU A 177 4.39 20.82 25.70
CA GLU A 177 5.12 19.66 25.14
C GLU A 177 5.93 18.88 26.19
N GLN A 178 6.44 19.56 27.22
CA GLN A 178 7.22 18.95 28.31
C GLN A 178 6.36 18.32 29.42
N ARG A 179 5.04 18.59 29.42
CA ARG A 179 4.15 18.01 30.42
C ARG A 179 3.98 16.52 30.13
N THR A 180 3.84 15.71 31.17
CA THR A 180 3.66 14.26 31.02
C THR A 180 2.19 13.87 30.98
N VAL A 181 1.89 12.88 30.14
CA VAL A 181 0.57 12.26 30.03
C VAL A 181 0.71 10.75 30.03
N GLU A 182 -0.27 10.05 30.60
CA GLU A 182 -0.36 8.60 30.53
C GLU A 182 -1.15 8.21 29.28
N ILE A 183 -0.50 7.48 28.37
CA ILE A 183 -1.14 6.95 27.17
C ILE A 183 -1.14 5.43 27.21
N THR A 184 -2.17 4.86 26.58
CA THR A 184 -2.24 3.42 26.35
C THR A 184 -1.75 3.13 24.95
N THR A 185 -0.70 2.33 24.85
CA THR A 185 -0.18 1.86 23.57
C THR A 185 -0.42 0.37 23.46
N GLU A 186 -1.08 -0.05 22.37
CA GLU A 186 -1.08 -1.46 22.00
C GLU A 186 0.31 -1.80 21.49
N HIS A 187 0.93 -2.83 22.05
CA HIS A 187 2.10 -3.46 21.44
C HIS A 187 1.73 -4.89 21.09
N ARG A 188 2.06 -5.29 19.87
CA ARG A 188 2.18 -6.72 19.56
C ARG A 188 3.47 -7.19 20.23
N GLN A 189 3.36 -7.84 21.38
CA GLN A 189 4.50 -8.58 21.89
C GLN A 189 4.82 -9.66 20.86
N ALA A 190 5.98 -9.54 20.20
CA ALA A 190 6.56 -10.68 19.51
C ALA A 190 6.65 -11.81 20.53
N PRO A 191 6.12 -13.01 20.25
CA PRO A 191 6.17 -14.10 21.21
C PRO A 191 7.63 -14.27 21.62
N MET A 192 7.89 -14.17 22.93
CA MET A 192 9.20 -14.50 23.48
C MET A 192 9.45 -15.94 23.06
N MET A 193 10.39 -16.15 22.14
CA MET A 193 10.76 -17.48 21.67
C MET A 193 11.21 -18.27 22.90
N ILE A 194 10.33 -19.12 23.42
CA ILE A 194 10.69 -20.13 24.41
C ILE A 194 11.68 -21.04 23.68
N GLY A 195 12.96 -20.77 23.91
CA GLY A 195 14.05 -21.56 23.38
C GLY A 195 13.85 -23.01 23.79
N GLY A 196 13.70 -23.89 22.82
CA GLY A 196 13.90 -25.32 23.04
C GLY A 196 12.96 -26.31 22.36
N MET A 197 11.94 -25.91 21.58
CA MET A 197 11.09 -26.92 20.93
C MET A 197 10.79 -26.60 19.45
N GLY A 198 11.53 -27.27 18.56
CA GLY A 198 11.06 -27.88 17.30
C GLY A 198 10.18 -27.11 16.29
N MET A 199 10.04 -25.79 16.41
CA MET A 199 9.06 -24.98 15.65
C MET A 199 9.61 -24.36 14.36
N GLU A 200 10.61 -24.97 13.71
CA GLU A 200 11.04 -24.56 12.35
C GLU A 200 10.13 -25.11 11.24
N GLN A 201 9.12 -25.92 11.59
CA GLN A 201 8.25 -26.64 10.63
C GLN A 201 6.78 -26.19 10.63
N MET A 202 6.41 -25.06 11.24
CA MET A 202 5.03 -24.58 11.16
C MET A 202 4.78 -23.79 9.87
N ASP A 203 3.74 -24.22 9.16
CA ASP A 203 3.25 -23.69 7.89
C ASP A 203 2.87 -22.21 7.97
N MET A 204 3.06 -21.46 6.86
CA MET A 204 2.81 -20.01 6.79
C MET A 204 1.35 -19.65 7.14
N ASP A 205 0.41 -20.55 6.85
CA ASP A 205 -1.01 -20.39 7.17
C ASP A 205 -1.33 -20.58 8.67
N LEU A 206 -0.55 -21.42 9.38
CA LEU A 206 -0.66 -21.57 10.84
C LEU A 206 -0.10 -20.36 11.57
N GLN A 207 0.91 -19.70 11.01
CA GLN A 207 1.48 -18.46 11.56
C GLN A 207 0.46 -17.31 11.54
N GLY A 208 -0.29 -17.15 10.45
CA GLY A 208 -1.37 -16.16 10.37
C GLY A 208 -2.56 -16.43 11.30
N MET A 209 -2.81 -17.69 11.64
CA MET A 209 -3.82 -18.08 12.64
C MET A 209 -3.33 -17.84 14.07
N PHE A 210 -2.05 -18.06 14.36
CA PHE A 210 -1.42 -17.76 15.65
C PHE A 210 -1.43 -16.25 15.96
N ASP A 211 -1.14 -15.41 14.96
CA ASP A 211 -1.21 -13.95 15.10
C ASP A 211 -2.61 -13.42 15.48
N LYS A 212 -3.67 -14.17 15.17
CA LYS A 212 -5.06 -13.84 15.57
C LYS A 212 -5.43 -14.33 16.97
N ILE A 213 -4.70 -15.28 17.54
CA ILE A 213 -4.97 -15.90 18.86
C ILE A 213 -4.16 -15.22 19.97
N ILE A 214 -3.04 -14.58 19.65
CA ILE A 214 -2.23 -13.85 20.64
C ILE A 214 -3.02 -12.62 21.15
N PRO A 215 -3.31 -12.54 22.46
CA PRO A 215 -4.02 -11.40 23.02
C PRO A 215 -3.17 -10.14 22.88
N LYS A 216 -3.75 -9.09 22.27
CA LYS A 216 -3.14 -7.76 22.23
C LYS A 216 -2.96 -7.27 23.68
N THR A 217 -1.72 -7.17 24.14
CA THR A 217 -1.44 -6.59 25.46
C THR A 217 -1.27 -5.08 25.31
N SER A 218 -2.15 -4.33 25.96
CA SER A 218 -2.08 -2.87 26.03
C SER A 218 -1.21 -2.48 27.23
N THR A 219 -0.10 -1.76 26.99
CA THR A 219 0.74 -1.22 28.05
C THR A 219 0.42 0.25 28.26
N ARG A 220 0.31 0.67 29.52
CA ARG A 220 0.21 2.08 29.88
C ARG A 220 1.61 2.62 30.12
N ARG A 221 1.92 3.75 29.50
CA ARG A 221 3.19 4.44 29.68
C ARG A 221 2.98 5.93 29.84
N THR A 222 3.77 6.53 30.72
CA THR A 222 3.81 7.97 30.92
C THR A 222 4.90 8.56 30.04
N VAL A 223 4.51 9.41 29.11
CA VAL A 223 5.42 10.03 28.13
C VAL A 223 5.17 11.55 28.08
N PRO A 224 6.11 12.37 27.60
CA PRO A 224 5.86 13.78 27.37
C PRO A 224 4.77 13.98 26.29
N VAL A 225 4.07 15.11 26.35
CA VAL A 225 3.02 15.48 25.38
C VAL A 225 3.54 15.45 23.94
N SER A 226 4.81 15.80 23.71
CA SER A 226 5.43 15.73 22.38
C SER A 226 5.42 14.31 21.80
N GLU A 227 5.87 13.33 22.59
CA GLU A 227 5.87 11.92 22.18
C GLU A 227 4.43 11.38 22.11
N ALA A 228 3.58 11.75 23.08
CA ALA A 228 2.17 11.36 23.07
C ALA A 228 1.45 11.85 21.82
N ARG A 229 1.75 13.05 21.34
CA ARG A 229 1.13 13.64 20.15
C ARG A 229 1.42 12.81 18.91
N GLU A 230 2.67 12.39 18.70
CA GLU A 230 3.05 11.55 17.55
C GLU A 230 2.33 10.19 17.61
N ILE A 231 2.32 9.55 18.77
CA ILE A 231 1.69 8.23 18.96
C ILE A 231 0.17 8.31 18.77
N LEU A 232 -0.48 9.29 19.39
CA LEU A 232 -1.92 9.49 19.25
C LEU A 232 -2.28 9.85 17.81
N LEU A 233 -1.43 10.60 17.10
CA LEU A 233 -1.66 10.93 15.70
C LEU A 233 -1.67 9.67 14.84
N GLU A 234 -0.73 8.76 15.03
CA GLU A 234 -0.74 7.47 14.32
C GLU A 234 -1.99 6.65 14.63
N GLN A 235 -2.40 6.59 15.92
CA GLN A 235 -3.60 5.87 16.35
C GLN A 235 -4.88 6.47 15.76
N GLU A 236 -5.05 7.79 15.82
CA GLU A 236 -6.23 8.49 15.29
C GLU A 236 -6.27 8.45 13.76
N CYS A 237 -5.11 8.56 13.08
CA CYS A 237 -5.04 8.35 11.64
C CYS A 237 -5.55 6.95 11.28
N GLU A 238 -5.04 5.92 11.95
CA GLU A 238 -5.42 4.54 11.71
C GLU A 238 -6.90 4.25 12.03
N ALA A 239 -7.42 4.81 13.13
CA ALA A 239 -8.83 4.68 13.49
C ALA A 239 -9.80 5.38 12.54
N LEU A 240 -9.32 6.35 11.76
CA LEU A 240 -10.09 7.06 10.74
C LEU A 240 -10.10 6.35 9.38
N LEU A 241 -9.29 5.31 9.20
CA LEU A 241 -9.26 4.53 7.97
C LEU A 241 -10.41 3.52 7.93
N ASP A 242 -11.01 3.37 6.76
CA ASP A 242 -12.01 2.34 6.48
C ASP A 242 -11.36 1.24 5.65
N ASP A 243 -11.06 0.11 6.28
CA ASP A 243 -10.37 -1.02 5.65
C ASP A 243 -11.13 -1.58 4.45
N GLU A 244 -12.47 -1.60 4.46
CA GLU A 244 -13.26 -2.12 3.32
C GLU A 244 -13.12 -1.21 2.11
N SER A 245 -13.28 0.11 2.33
CA SER A 245 -13.07 1.12 1.31
C SER A 245 -11.64 1.12 0.75
N LEU A 246 -10.63 0.94 1.63
CA LEU A 246 -9.23 0.85 1.24
C LEU A 246 -8.97 -0.36 0.33
N GLN A 247 -9.51 -1.52 0.70
CA GLN A 247 -9.36 -2.75 -0.08
C GLN A 247 -10.00 -2.63 -1.47
N ALA A 248 -11.23 -2.10 -1.54
CA ALA A 248 -11.90 -1.88 -2.82
C ALA A 248 -11.13 -0.89 -3.71
N SER A 249 -10.64 0.21 -3.14
CA SER A 249 -9.84 1.20 -3.87
C SER A 249 -8.49 0.64 -4.34
N ALA A 250 -7.87 -0.25 -3.55
CA ALA A 250 -6.62 -0.91 -3.90
C ALA A 250 -6.79 -1.87 -5.09
N ILE A 251 -7.88 -2.63 -5.12
CA ILE A 251 -8.24 -3.49 -6.26
C ILE A 251 -8.43 -2.64 -7.51
N GLU A 252 -9.26 -1.58 -7.43
CA GLU A 252 -9.50 -0.69 -8.57
C GLU A 252 -8.20 -0.06 -9.09
N LEU A 253 -7.30 0.33 -8.19
CA LEU A 253 -6.00 0.90 -8.55
C LEU A 253 -5.11 -0.14 -9.27
N ALA A 254 -5.06 -1.36 -8.77
CA ALA A 254 -4.28 -2.45 -9.38
C ALA A 254 -4.85 -2.85 -10.76
N GLU A 255 -6.16 -2.98 -10.91
CA GLU A 255 -6.82 -3.31 -12.19
C GLU A 255 -6.55 -2.28 -13.28
N ASN A 256 -6.66 -0.99 -12.93
CA ASN A 256 -6.61 0.07 -13.92
C ASN A 256 -5.19 0.56 -14.22
N LEU A 257 -4.33 0.60 -13.20
CA LEU A 257 -3.01 1.21 -13.28
C LEU A 257 -1.85 0.27 -12.99
N GLY A 258 -2.10 -0.96 -12.55
CA GLY A 258 -1.05 -1.93 -12.23
C GLY A 258 -0.02 -2.14 -13.33
N ILE A 259 1.24 -2.29 -12.92
CA ILE A 259 2.37 -2.57 -13.81
C ILE A 259 3.11 -3.80 -13.28
N VAL A 260 3.08 -4.86 -14.06
CA VAL A 260 3.90 -6.07 -13.83
C VAL A 260 5.10 -6.02 -14.78
N PHE A 261 6.31 -6.10 -14.23
CA PHE A 261 7.54 -6.23 -15.00
C PHE A 261 8.08 -7.65 -14.89
N LEU A 262 7.92 -8.42 -15.97
CA LEU A 262 8.48 -9.77 -16.12
C LEU A 262 9.90 -9.66 -16.70
N ASP A 263 10.90 -9.89 -15.86
CA ASP A 263 12.31 -9.95 -16.24
C ASP A 263 12.67 -11.36 -16.74
N GLU A 264 13.69 -11.44 -17.59
CA GLU A 264 14.24 -12.71 -18.11
C GLU A 264 13.21 -13.64 -18.78
N ILE A 265 12.19 -13.08 -19.44
CA ILE A 265 11.18 -13.87 -20.17
C ILE A 265 11.79 -14.71 -21.30
N ASP A 266 12.96 -14.33 -21.82
CA ASP A 266 13.70 -15.11 -22.80
C ASP A 266 14.17 -16.46 -22.24
N LYS A 267 14.33 -16.60 -20.92
CA LYS A 267 14.77 -17.84 -20.27
C LYS A 267 13.70 -18.91 -20.16
N VAL A 268 12.42 -18.53 -20.33
CA VAL A 268 11.29 -19.46 -20.32
C VAL A 268 10.85 -19.86 -21.73
N ILE A 269 11.62 -19.52 -22.76
CA ILE A 269 11.40 -19.95 -24.13
C ILE A 269 11.91 -21.39 -24.31
N ALA A 270 11.10 -22.24 -24.94
CA ALA A 270 11.47 -23.61 -25.28
C ALA A 270 12.52 -23.64 -26.40
N SER A 271 13.47 -24.55 -26.30
CA SER A 271 14.58 -24.68 -27.25
C SER A 271 14.52 -26.02 -27.98
N GLU A 272 13.70 -26.16 -29.04
CA GLU A 272 13.53 -27.30 -29.99
C GLU A 272 13.88 -28.74 -29.52
N GLY A 273 13.91 -29.06 -28.23
CA GLY A 273 14.67 -30.16 -27.64
C GLY A 273 13.92 -30.83 -26.51
N LYS A 274 13.59 -32.11 -26.70
CA LYS A 274 12.51 -32.85 -26.02
C LYS A 274 12.56 -33.06 -24.48
N GLY A 275 13.45 -32.44 -23.72
CA GLY A 275 13.68 -32.77 -22.29
C GLY A 275 13.26 -31.71 -21.27
N ALA A 276 13.92 -30.55 -21.30
CA ALA A 276 13.67 -29.45 -20.34
C ALA A 276 12.58 -28.47 -20.80
N ASP A 277 12.06 -28.65 -22.01
CA ASP A 277 11.14 -27.73 -22.67
C ASP A 277 9.71 -27.76 -22.07
N VAL A 278 9.28 -28.89 -21.46
CA VAL A 278 7.91 -29.02 -20.93
C VAL A 278 7.66 -28.07 -19.74
N SER A 279 8.63 -27.92 -18.83
CA SER A 279 8.50 -26.99 -17.69
C SER A 279 8.51 -25.52 -18.14
N ARG A 280 9.39 -25.17 -19.08
CA ARG A 280 9.49 -23.80 -19.61
C ARG A 280 8.25 -23.37 -20.40
N GLN A 281 7.71 -24.28 -21.21
CA GLN A 281 6.42 -24.05 -21.88
C GLN A 281 5.25 -23.97 -20.88
N GLY A 282 5.31 -24.73 -19.79
CA GLY A 282 4.34 -24.65 -18.69
C GLY A 282 4.20 -23.22 -18.17
N VAL A 283 5.32 -22.56 -17.87
CA VAL A 283 5.32 -21.16 -17.39
C VAL A 283 4.63 -20.20 -18.36
N GLN A 284 4.87 -20.33 -19.67
CA GLN A 284 4.19 -19.46 -20.64
C GLN A 284 2.69 -19.71 -20.68
N ARG A 285 2.26 -20.97 -20.53
CA ARG A 285 0.83 -21.32 -20.47
C ARG A 285 0.18 -20.80 -19.20
N ASP A 286 0.90 -20.81 -18.08
CA ASP A 286 0.42 -20.32 -16.79
C ASP A 286 0.39 -18.77 -16.75
N LEU A 287 1.27 -18.09 -17.50
CA LEU A 287 1.26 -16.63 -17.68
C LEU A 287 0.14 -16.14 -18.62
N LEU A 288 -0.35 -16.99 -19.52
CA LEU A 288 -1.30 -16.59 -20.56
C LEU A 288 -2.62 -16.05 -20.00
N PRO A 289 -3.28 -16.70 -19.00
CA PRO A 289 -4.49 -16.17 -18.38
C PRO A 289 -4.30 -14.76 -17.78
N ILE A 290 -3.12 -14.46 -17.23
CA ILE A 290 -2.79 -13.16 -16.64
C ILE A 290 -2.76 -12.06 -17.72
N VAL A 291 -2.26 -12.39 -18.90
CA VAL A 291 -2.08 -11.43 -20.01
C VAL A 291 -3.37 -11.27 -20.83
N GLU A 292 -4.15 -12.33 -20.99
CA GLU A 292 -5.44 -12.33 -21.71
C GLU A 292 -6.58 -11.74 -20.87
N GLY A 293 -6.46 -11.80 -19.54
CA GLY A 293 -7.48 -11.36 -18.60
C GLY A 293 -8.17 -12.55 -17.94
N THR A 294 -7.92 -12.70 -16.64
CA THR A 294 -8.55 -13.70 -15.78
C THR A 294 -8.87 -13.07 -14.44
N THR A 295 -9.80 -13.66 -13.71
CA THR A 295 -10.10 -13.26 -12.34
C THR A 295 -9.26 -14.06 -11.36
N ILE A 296 -8.61 -13.38 -10.41
CA ILE A 296 -7.72 -13.96 -9.41
C ILE A 296 -8.27 -13.64 -8.03
N GLN A 297 -8.34 -14.66 -7.18
CA GLN A 297 -8.72 -14.48 -5.79
C GLN A 297 -7.52 -13.97 -4.98
N THR A 298 -7.75 -12.89 -4.23
CA THR A 298 -6.81 -12.33 -3.25
C THR A 298 -7.44 -12.32 -1.86
N LYS A 299 -6.64 -12.04 -0.83
CA LYS A 299 -7.15 -11.84 0.55
C LYS A 299 -8.07 -10.63 0.70
N TYR A 300 -8.08 -9.71 -0.28
CA TYR A 300 -8.82 -8.45 -0.25
C TYR A 300 -10.05 -8.47 -1.17
N GLY A 301 -10.27 -9.56 -1.91
CA GLY A 301 -11.32 -9.66 -2.92
C GLY A 301 -10.78 -10.24 -4.23
N TYR A 302 -11.59 -10.11 -5.28
CA TYR A 302 -11.24 -10.56 -6.62
C TYR A 302 -10.71 -9.39 -7.44
N ILE A 303 -9.73 -9.68 -8.29
CA ILE A 303 -9.14 -8.78 -9.29
C ILE A 303 -9.16 -9.46 -10.65
#